data_AF-A0A9W8A2M4-F1
#
_entry.id   AF-A0A9W8A2M4-F1
#
_cell.length_a   1.000
_cell.length_b   1.000
_cell.length_c   1.000
_cell.angle_alpha   90.00
_cell.angle_beta   90.00
_cell.angle_gamma   90.00
#
_symmetry.space_group_name_H-M   'P 1'
#
loop_
_entity.id
_entity.type
_entity.pdbx_description
1 polymer ?
#
loop_
_entity_poly.entity_id
_entity_poly.type
_entity_poly.pdbx_seq_one_letter_code
_entity_poly.pdbx_strand_id
1 'polypeptide(L)'
;MRINENTVLVGKTVILVPYRKEHVPRYHEWMKSPELQELTASEPLTLKEEYEMQESWRKDNDKCTFILLKPVEEEKSIDDIVAIRDPEELAKYMIGDVNLYLNDPHEPHHGEIEVMIAEPAYRQKGAAREALKIMMNYGRL
;
A
#
# COMPACT_ATOMS: atom_id res chain seq x y z
N MET A 1 -3.66 -0.79 11.41
CA MET A 1 -3.71 -1.94 10.49
C MET A 1 -3.93 -3.30 11.17
N ARG A 2 -4.74 -3.42 12.24
CA ARG A 2 -5.11 -4.75 12.79
C ARG A 2 -6.14 -5.50 11.93
N ILE A 3 -6.99 -4.77 11.23
CA ILE A 3 -8.09 -5.36 10.45
C ILE A 3 -7.55 -6.07 9.22
N ASN A 4 -6.61 -5.45 8.50
CA ASN A 4 -6.07 -5.99 7.25
C ASN A 4 -4.79 -6.82 7.43
N GLU A 5 -4.48 -7.20 8.66
CA GLU A 5 -3.13 -7.52 9.06
C GLU A 5 -2.55 -8.79 8.38
N ASN A 6 -3.45 -9.71 8.00
CA ASN A 6 -3.21 -10.99 7.34
C ASN A 6 -4.01 -11.13 6.03
N THR A 7 -4.47 -10.02 5.47
CA THR A 7 -5.35 -10.01 4.30
C THR A 7 -4.56 -9.71 3.04
N VAL A 8 -4.67 -10.56 2.02
CA VAL A 8 -4.16 -10.30 0.67
C VAL A 8 -5.35 -10.20 -0.27
N LEU A 9 -5.43 -9.11 -1.04
CA LEU A 9 -6.51 -8.92 -2.01
C LEU A 9 -5.93 -8.97 -3.43
N VAL A 10 -6.42 -9.90 -4.24
CA VAL A 10 -5.88 -10.18 -5.57
C VAL A 10 -6.81 -9.60 -6.63
N GLY A 11 -6.27 -8.68 -7.44
CA GLY A 11 -6.86 -8.18 -8.67
C GLY A 11 -6.23 -8.80 -9.91
N LYS A 12 -6.66 -8.33 -11.08
CA LYS A 12 -6.09 -8.75 -12.38
C LYS A 12 -4.80 -8.01 -12.71
N THR A 13 -4.72 -6.74 -12.35
CA THR A 13 -3.61 -5.83 -12.67
C THR A 13 -2.84 -5.36 -11.44
N VAL A 14 -3.33 -5.66 -10.23
CA VAL A 14 -2.69 -5.31 -8.96
C VAL A 14 -2.96 -6.37 -7.89
N ILE A 15 -2.03 -6.52 -6.95
CA ILE A 15 -2.21 -7.30 -5.72
C ILE A 15 -2.00 -6.34 -4.55
N LEU A 16 -2.90 -6.36 -3.57
CA LEU A 16 -2.81 -5.54 -2.35
C LEU A 16 -2.33 -6.43 -1.22
N VAL A 17 -1.18 -6.09 -0.62
CA VAL A 17 -0.60 -6.78 0.54
C VAL A 17 -0.51 -5.83 1.73
N PRO A 18 -0.64 -6.30 2.98
CA PRO A 18 -0.57 -5.42 4.14
C PRO A 18 0.77 -4.70 4.19
N TYR A 19 0.79 -3.43 4.58
CA TYR A 19 2.06 -2.72 4.76
C TYR A 19 2.85 -3.32 5.93
N ARG A 20 4.15 -3.55 5.71
CA ARG A 20 5.07 -4.28 6.60
C ARG A 20 6.43 -3.61 6.55
N LYS A 21 7.26 -3.87 7.56
CA LYS A 21 8.62 -3.34 7.68
C LYS A 21 9.49 -3.58 6.43
N GLU A 22 9.31 -4.70 5.74
CA GLU A 22 10.10 -5.05 4.55
C GLU A 22 9.83 -4.12 3.36
N HIS A 23 8.70 -3.40 3.36
CA HIS A 23 8.34 -2.44 2.33
C HIS A 23 8.93 -1.04 2.60
N VAL A 24 9.32 -0.74 3.84
CA VAL A 24 9.76 0.59 4.28
C VAL A 24 10.94 1.11 3.44
N PRO A 25 11.99 0.33 3.13
CA PRO A 25 13.10 0.84 2.32
C PRO A 25 12.65 1.38 0.96
N ARG A 26 11.78 0.63 0.25
CA ARG A 26 11.28 1.07 -1.07
C ARG A 26 10.35 2.27 -0.94
N TYR A 27 9.47 2.26 0.07
CA TYR A 27 8.57 3.40 0.32
C TYR A 27 9.35 4.68 0.62
N HIS A 28 10.39 4.59 1.44
CA HIS A 28 11.28 5.70 1.74
C HIS A 28 11.96 6.25 0.47
N GLU A 29 12.41 5.39 -0.45
CA GLU A 29 12.94 5.85 -1.74
C GLU A 29 11.90 6.60 -2.58
N TRP A 30 10.63 6.18 -2.56
CA TRP A 30 9.55 6.93 -3.21
C TRP A 30 9.35 8.30 -2.57
N MET A 31 9.36 8.37 -1.24
CA MET A 31 9.19 9.61 -0.48
C MET A 31 10.38 10.56 -0.57
N LYS A 32 11.45 10.23 -1.32
CA LYS A 32 12.49 11.21 -1.71
C LYS A 32 12.13 12.03 -2.94
N SER A 33 11.10 11.63 -3.69
CA SER A 33 10.66 12.35 -4.89
C SER A 33 9.80 13.57 -4.51
N PRO A 34 10.20 14.80 -4.88
CA PRO A 34 9.40 16.00 -4.63
C PRO A 34 8.03 15.94 -5.33
N GLU A 35 7.95 15.34 -6.51
CA GLU A 35 6.68 15.14 -7.23
C GLU A 35 5.72 14.29 -6.40
N LEU A 36 6.20 13.19 -5.79
CA LEU A 36 5.35 12.32 -4.99
C LEU A 36 4.93 13.02 -3.71
N GLN A 37 5.85 13.69 -3.01
CA GLN A 37 5.56 14.49 -1.83
C GLN A 37 4.47 15.54 -2.09
N GLU A 38 4.56 16.26 -3.21
CA GLU A 38 3.56 17.26 -3.58
C GLU A 38 2.19 16.62 -3.87
N LEU A 39 2.17 15.52 -4.64
CA LEU A 39 0.94 14.82 -5.00
C LEU A 39 0.25 14.13 -3.81
N THR A 40 1.01 13.71 -2.81
CA THR A 40 0.49 13.05 -1.59
C THR A 40 0.45 13.98 -0.38
N ALA A 41 0.74 15.28 -0.56
CA ALA A 41 0.89 16.26 0.52
C ALA A 41 1.73 15.74 1.71
N SER A 42 2.79 15.00 1.41
CA SER A 42 3.63 14.31 2.40
C SER A 42 4.93 15.06 2.63
N GLU A 43 5.35 15.13 3.89
CA GLU A 43 6.65 15.68 4.28
C GLU A 43 7.72 14.58 4.28
N PRO A 44 8.98 14.90 3.90
CA PRO A 44 10.06 13.93 3.94
C PRO A 44 10.38 13.50 5.37
N LEU A 45 10.59 12.20 5.55
CA LEU A 45 11.02 11.60 6.81
C LEU A 45 12.37 10.92 6.63
N THR A 46 13.13 10.82 7.72
CA THR A 46 14.29 9.92 7.74
C THR A 46 13.83 8.46 7.68
N LEU A 47 14.70 7.58 7.18
CA LEU A 47 14.39 6.14 7.14
C LEU A 47 13.99 5.58 8.52
N LYS A 48 14.58 6.10 9.60
CA LYS A 48 14.24 5.69 10.97
C LYS A 48 12.82 6.10 11.34
N GLU A 49 12.43 7.32 11.02
CA GLU A 49 11.08 7.84 11.27
C GLU A 49 10.02 7.07 10.45
N GLU A 50 10.33 6.67 9.22
CA GLU A 50 9.46 5.81 8.41
C GLU A 50 9.19 4.45 9.09
N TYR A 51 10.23 3.83 9.68
CA TYR A 51 10.04 2.61 10.47
C TYR A 51 9.19 2.85 11.71
N GLU A 52 9.40 3.96 12.42
CA GLU A 52 8.62 4.32 13.61
C GLU A 52 7.14 4.57 13.25
N MET A 53 6.87 5.24 12.13
CA MET A 53 5.52 5.44 11.60
C MET A 53 4.87 4.15 11.11
N GLN A 54 5.61 3.26 10.45
CA GLN A 54 5.08 1.97 10.04
C GLN A 54 4.67 1.12 11.25
N GLU A 55 5.48 1.12 12.32
CA GLU A 55 5.20 0.41 13.57
C GLU A 55 4.01 0.99 14.32
N SER A 56 3.81 2.32 14.29
CA SER A 56 2.62 2.96 14.88
C SER A 56 1.36 2.59 14.09
N TRP A 57 1.38 2.72 12.77
CA TRP A 57 0.26 2.37 11.90
C TRP A 57 -0.14 0.91 11.99
N ARG A 58 0.80 0.01 12.29
CA ARG A 58 0.48 -1.41 12.48
C ARG A 58 -0.53 -1.61 13.60
N LYS A 59 -0.55 -0.75 14.61
CA LYS A 59 -1.42 -0.83 15.79
C LYS A 59 -2.77 -0.12 15.62
N ASP A 60 -2.95 0.68 14.56
CA ASP A 60 -4.20 1.42 14.32
C ASP A 60 -5.40 0.48 14.10
N ASN A 61 -6.58 0.90 14.56
CA ASN A 61 -7.82 0.14 14.40
C ASN A 61 -8.75 0.74 13.33
N ASP A 62 -8.48 1.98 12.93
CA ASP A 62 -9.27 2.82 12.01
C ASP A 62 -8.57 3.03 10.66
N LYS A 63 -7.30 2.63 10.52
CA LYS A 63 -6.53 2.72 9.29
C LYS A 63 -6.11 1.35 8.73
N CYS A 64 -6.37 1.15 7.44
CA CYS A 64 -5.86 0.03 6.65
C CYS A 64 -4.97 0.54 5.52
N THR A 65 -3.68 0.21 5.55
CA THR A 65 -2.74 0.49 4.45
C THR A 65 -2.33 -0.80 3.77
N PHE A 66 -2.43 -0.83 2.44
CA PHE A 66 -1.92 -1.88 1.59
C PHE A 66 -0.86 -1.34 0.65
N ILE A 67 0.18 -2.13 0.41
CA ILE A 67 1.11 -1.91 -0.69
C ILE A 67 0.55 -2.59 -1.94
N LEU A 68 0.63 -1.87 -3.06
CA LEU A 68 0.28 -2.36 -4.38
C LEU A 68 1.48 -3.06 -5.00
N LEU A 69 1.30 -4.32 -5.37
CA LEU A 69 2.26 -5.10 -6.14
C LEU A 69 1.75 -5.30 -7.56
N LYS A 70 2.66 -5.31 -8.53
CA LYS A 70 2.36 -5.71 -9.90
C LYS A 70 2.02 -7.22 -9.97
N PRO A 71 1.20 -7.66 -10.95
CA PRO A 71 0.94 -9.06 -11.19
C PRO A 71 2.21 -9.79 -11.60
N VAL A 72 2.26 -11.07 -11.29
CA VAL A 72 3.41 -11.92 -11.54
C VAL A 72 3.40 -12.44 -12.98
N GLU A 73 4.59 -12.55 -13.57
CA GLU A 73 4.79 -13.35 -14.79
C GLU A 73 4.64 -14.85 -14.46
N GLU A 74 4.42 -15.68 -15.48
CA GLU A 74 3.95 -17.08 -15.35
C GLU A 74 4.80 -18.00 -14.44
N GLU A 75 6.04 -17.62 -14.11
CA GLU A 75 6.98 -18.44 -13.34
C GLU A 75 6.86 -18.34 -11.81
N LYS A 76 6.18 -17.33 -11.26
CA LYS A 76 6.05 -17.16 -9.80
C LYS A 76 4.58 -17.06 -9.37
N SER A 77 4.24 -17.73 -8.28
CA SER A 77 2.90 -17.61 -7.69
C SER A 77 2.78 -16.34 -6.84
N ILE A 78 1.53 -15.96 -6.51
CA ILE A 78 1.27 -14.85 -5.58
C ILE A 78 1.85 -15.17 -4.20
N ASP A 79 1.74 -16.42 -3.75
CA ASP A 79 2.26 -16.87 -2.46
C ASP A 79 3.78 -16.70 -2.39
N ASP A 80 4.49 -16.97 -3.49
CA ASP A 80 5.94 -16.77 -3.59
C ASP A 80 6.32 -15.30 -3.35
N ILE A 81 5.57 -14.36 -3.94
CA ILE A 81 5.83 -12.92 -3.75
C ILE A 81 5.50 -12.50 -2.33
N VAL A 82 4.33 -12.90 -1.81
CA VAL A 82 3.89 -12.54 -0.45
C VAL A 82 4.86 -13.09 0.61
N ALA A 83 5.52 -14.20 0.31
CA ALA A 83 6.55 -14.83 1.15
C ALA A 83 7.92 -14.12 1.10
N ILE A 84 8.18 -13.24 0.13
CA ILE A 84 9.44 -12.48 0.09
C ILE A 84 9.60 -11.66 1.36
N ARG A 85 10.79 -11.74 1.97
CA ARG A 85 11.19 -10.96 3.15
C ARG A 85 12.39 -10.07 2.89
N ASP A 86 13.12 -10.32 1.80
CA ASP A 86 14.20 -9.46 1.37
C ASP A 86 13.63 -8.17 0.75
N PRO A 87 13.94 -6.98 1.29
CA PRO A 87 13.40 -5.72 0.78
C PRO A 87 13.79 -5.42 -0.66
N GLU A 88 14.99 -5.80 -1.12
CA GLU A 88 15.47 -5.52 -2.47
C GLU A 88 14.74 -6.37 -3.50
N GLU A 89 14.53 -7.65 -3.21
CA GLU A 89 13.72 -8.54 -4.03
C GLU A 89 12.25 -8.10 -4.07
N LEU A 90 11.69 -7.69 -2.92
CA LEU A 90 10.30 -7.25 -2.81
C LEU A 90 10.03 -5.94 -3.56
N ALA A 91 11.00 -5.01 -3.53
CA ALA A 91 10.92 -3.73 -4.21
C ALA A 91 10.68 -3.85 -5.72
N LYS A 92 11.11 -4.95 -6.35
CA LYS A 92 10.91 -5.22 -7.79
C LYS A 92 9.44 -5.37 -8.19
N TYR A 93 8.57 -5.62 -7.21
CA TYR A 93 7.14 -5.85 -7.39
C TYR A 93 6.29 -4.67 -6.94
N MET A 94 6.79 -3.84 -6.02
CA MET A 94 6.06 -2.70 -5.45
C MET A 94 5.83 -1.61 -6.50
N ILE A 95 4.57 -1.15 -6.61
CA ILE A 95 4.18 -0.11 -7.58
C ILE A 95 3.47 1.10 -6.96
N GLY A 96 3.06 1.02 -5.70
CA GLY A 96 2.40 2.09 -4.96
C GLY A 96 1.74 1.58 -3.68
N ASP A 97 0.77 2.32 -3.17
CA ASP A 97 -0.01 1.96 -1.98
C ASP A 97 -1.46 2.47 -2.07
N VAL A 98 -2.30 1.95 -1.17
CA VAL A 98 -3.66 2.42 -0.95
C VAL A 98 -3.98 2.41 0.54
N ASN A 99 -4.52 3.52 1.02
CA ASN A 99 -4.95 3.72 2.40
C ASN A 99 -6.47 3.80 2.45
N LEU A 100 -7.07 3.20 3.48
CA LEU A 100 -8.46 3.41 3.87
C LEU A 100 -8.48 3.93 5.30
N TYR A 101 -9.14 5.06 5.48
CA TYR A 101 -9.32 5.71 6.75
C TYR A 101 -10.79 5.66 7.15
N LEU A 102 -11.07 5.17 8.36
CA LEU A 102 -12.41 5.04 8.95
C LEU A 102 -12.53 6.07 10.10
N ASN A 103 -12.34 7.34 9.76
CA ASN A 103 -11.93 8.36 10.73
C ASN A 103 -13.07 9.03 11.51
N ASP A 104 -14.33 8.62 11.37
CA ASP A 104 -15.43 9.27 12.08
C ASP A 104 -16.21 8.32 13.01
N PRO A 105 -15.98 8.39 14.34
CA PRO A 105 -16.77 7.66 15.34
C PRO A 105 -18.27 8.02 15.35
N HIS A 106 -18.62 9.20 14.83
CA HIS A 106 -20.00 9.67 14.67
C HIS A 106 -20.59 9.30 13.31
N GLU A 107 -19.75 8.96 12.32
CA GLU A 107 -20.17 8.49 11.01
C GLU A 107 -19.48 7.17 10.62
N PRO A 108 -19.84 6.04 11.28
CA PRO A 108 -19.14 4.75 11.13
C PRO A 108 -19.24 4.12 9.74
N HIS A 109 -19.98 4.75 8.82
CA HIS A 109 -20.16 4.31 7.43
C HIS A 109 -19.46 5.21 6.42
N HIS A 110 -18.73 6.24 6.87
CA HIS A 110 -17.87 7.04 6.02
C HIS A 110 -16.43 6.55 6.09
N GLY A 111 -15.78 6.53 4.94
CA GLY A 111 -14.37 6.22 4.85
C GLY A 111 -13.75 6.96 3.68
N GLU A 112 -12.48 7.29 3.83
CA GLU A 112 -11.67 7.96 2.81
C GLU A 112 -10.66 6.96 2.24
N ILE A 113 -10.52 6.95 0.91
CA ILE A 113 -9.55 6.10 0.23
C ILE A 113 -8.55 6.98 -0.51
N GLU A 114 -7.29 6.85 -0.15
CA GLU A 114 -6.17 7.49 -0.84
C GLU A 114 -5.37 6.43 -1.59
N VAL A 115 -5.03 6.68 -2.85
CA VAL A 115 -4.25 5.74 -3.67
C VAL A 115 -3.09 6.47 -4.33
N MET A 116 -1.89 5.89 -4.23
CA MET A 116 -0.71 6.37 -4.93
C MET A 116 -0.21 5.26 -5.87
N ILE A 117 0.12 5.64 -7.12
CA ILE A 117 0.92 4.82 -8.02
C ILE A 117 2.29 5.47 -8.15
N ALA A 118 3.21 5.05 -7.28
CA ALA A 118 4.55 5.64 -7.19
C ALA A 118 5.34 5.41 -8.49
N GLU A 119 5.26 4.19 -9.06
CA GLU A 119 6.02 3.81 -10.25
C GLU A 119 5.42 4.38 -11.54
N PRO A 120 6.12 5.29 -12.26
CA PRO A 120 5.61 5.91 -13.47
C PRO A 120 5.21 4.90 -14.55
N ALA A 121 5.94 3.78 -14.65
CA ALA A 121 5.67 2.71 -15.61
C ALA A 121 4.30 2.04 -15.44
N TYR A 122 3.63 2.23 -14.30
CA TYR A 122 2.31 1.65 -13.99
C TYR A 122 1.19 2.72 -13.91
N ARG A 123 1.53 4.00 -14.02
CA ARG A 123 0.55 5.10 -14.09
C ARG A 123 -0.24 5.01 -15.40
N GLN A 124 -1.50 5.48 -15.38
CA GLN A 124 -2.41 5.49 -16.54
C GLN A 124 -2.70 4.12 -17.18
N LYS A 125 -2.39 2.99 -16.50
CA LYS A 125 -2.66 1.62 -16.97
C LYS A 125 -3.85 0.94 -16.26
N GLY A 126 -4.59 1.69 -15.44
CA GLY A 126 -5.77 1.19 -14.73
C GLY A 126 -5.52 0.58 -13.35
N ALA A 127 -4.26 0.48 -12.91
CA ALA A 127 -3.87 -0.07 -11.60
C ALA A 127 -4.60 0.62 -10.43
N ALA A 128 -4.56 1.96 -10.37
CA ALA A 128 -5.26 2.74 -9.34
C ALA A 128 -6.77 2.49 -9.34
N ARG A 129 -7.38 2.41 -10.54
CA ARG A 129 -8.83 2.16 -10.68
C ARG A 129 -9.22 0.79 -10.12
N GLU A 130 -8.39 -0.23 -10.35
CA GLU A 130 -8.64 -1.55 -9.79
C GLU A 130 -8.41 -1.59 -8.28
N ALA A 131 -7.30 -1.00 -7.80
CA ALA A 131 -7.02 -0.88 -6.36
C ALA A 131 -8.19 -0.22 -5.61
N LEU A 132 -8.72 0.89 -6.13
CA LEU A 132 -9.90 1.56 -5.56
C LEU A 132 -11.13 0.66 -5.52
N LYS A 133 -11.41 -0.10 -6.59
CA LYS A 133 -12.55 -1.04 -6.61
C LYS A 133 -12.41 -2.15 -5.57
N ILE A 134 -11.21 -2.72 -5.45
CA ILE A 134 -10.90 -3.73 -4.45
C ILE A 134 -11.08 -3.13 -3.05
N MET A 135 -10.54 -1.94 -2.80
CA MET A 135 -10.60 -1.28 -1.51
C MET A 135 -12.02 -0.89 -1.11
N MET A 136 -12.82 -0.36 -2.04
CA MET A 136 -14.25 -0.08 -1.82
C MET A 136 -15.04 -1.35 -1.50
N ASN A 137 -14.70 -2.50 -2.10
CA ASN A 137 -15.36 -3.75 -1.78
C ASN A 137 -14.93 -4.31 -0.43
N TYR A 138 -13.65 -4.15 -0.07
CA TYR A 138 -13.10 -4.54 1.23
C TYR A 138 -13.69 -3.73 2.38
N GLY A 139 -13.84 -2.41 2.22
CA GLY A 139 -14.41 -1.51 3.24
C GLY A 139 -15.92 -1.64 3.45
N ARG A 140 -16.61 -2.56 2.75
CA ARG A 140 -18.04 -2.88 3.01
C ARG A 140 -18.26 -3.82 4.20
N LEU A 141 -17.18 -4.36 4.77
CA LEU A 141 -17.22 -5.32 5.88
C LEU A 141 -17.72 -4.70 7.18
#